data_AF-A0A0R1TNZ8-F1
#
_entry.id   AF-A0A0R1TNZ8-F1
#
_cell.length_a   1.000
_cell.length_b   1.000
_cell.length_c   1.000
_cell.angle_alpha   90.00
_cell.angle_beta   90.00
_cell.angle_gamma   90.00
#
_symmetry.space_group_name_H-M   'P 1'
#
loop_
_entity.id
_entity.type
_entity.pdbx_description
1 polymer ?
#
loop_
_entity_poly.entity_id
_entity_poly.type
_entity_poly.pdbx_seq_one_letter_code
_entity_poly.pdbx_strand_id
1 'polypeptide(L)'
;MEHEKLAVTLPAEFETNLKGIGRLESLERILEFTGMTDKFTETEVNAMANEKNDHYVQVISKLTQDDILPVISQLLTDLKAHEVKLVVASASKNAPFILKNLGLFATFDAIVDPAKVAHGKPAPDIF
;
A
#
# COMPACT_ATOMS: atom_id res chain seq x y z
N MET A 1 1.86 -10.45 -12.98
CA MET A 1 3.28 -10.20 -12.68
C MET A 1 3.85 -11.06 -11.54
N GLU A 2 3.36 -11.00 -10.28
CA GLU A 2 3.83 -11.93 -9.22
C GLU A 2 3.59 -13.40 -9.60
N HIS A 3 2.39 -13.72 -10.09
CA HIS A 3 2.04 -15.05 -10.62
C HIS A 3 2.91 -15.50 -11.81
N GLU A 4 3.51 -14.57 -12.55
CA GLU A 4 4.22 -14.85 -13.80
C GLU A 4 5.69 -15.17 -13.55
N LYS A 5 6.34 -14.49 -12.59
CA LYS A 5 7.73 -14.78 -12.21
C LYS A 5 7.86 -15.92 -11.21
N LEU A 6 6.90 -16.04 -10.29
CA LEU A 6 6.90 -17.09 -9.28
C LEU A 6 6.13 -18.35 -9.74
N ALA A 7 5.41 -18.27 -10.88
CA ALA A 7 4.59 -19.35 -11.43
C ALA A 7 3.60 -19.97 -10.41
N VAL A 8 3.09 -19.15 -9.49
CA VAL A 8 2.26 -19.58 -8.36
C VAL A 8 0.88 -18.92 -8.46
N THR A 9 -0.16 -19.69 -8.18
CA THR A 9 -1.52 -19.17 -7.98
C THR A 9 -1.80 -19.12 -6.49
N LEU A 10 -2.11 -17.93 -5.96
CA LEU A 10 -2.39 -17.75 -4.55
C LEU A 10 -3.89 -17.97 -4.29
N PRO A 11 -4.28 -18.70 -3.23
CA PRO A 11 -5.67 -18.77 -2.80
C PRO A 11 -6.20 -17.39 -2.42
N ALA A 12 -7.47 -17.09 -2.71
CA ALA A 12 -8.09 -15.78 -2.43
C ALA A 12 -8.05 -15.39 -0.93
N GLU A 13 -8.12 -16.37 -0.04
CA GLU A 13 -7.97 -16.17 1.41
C GLU A 13 -6.56 -15.68 1.76
N PHE A 14 -5.54 -16.23 1.09
CA PHE A 14 -4.15 -15.81 1.28
C PHE A 14 -3.92 -14.38 0.77
N GLU A 15 -4.44 -14.01 -0.40
CA GLU A 15 -4.37 -12.63 -0.92
C GLU A 15 -5.02 -11.62 0.02
N THR A 16 -6.13 -12.02 0.66
CA THR A 16 -6.80 -11.18 1.66
C THR A 16 -5.91 -10.94 2.87
N ASN A 17 -5.15 -11.95 3.29
CA ASN A 17 -4.18 -11.85 4.39
C ASN A 17 -2.95 -11.00 4.05
N LEU A 18 -2.75 -10.59 2.79
CA LEU A 18 -1.68 -9.66 2.40
C LEU A 18 -2.14 -8.20 2.40
N LYS A 19 -3.44 -7.93 2.55
CA LYS A 19 -3.98 -6.57 2.55
C LYS A 19 -3.54 -5.80 3.78
N GLY A 20 -2.98 -4.61 3.57
CA GLY A 20 -2.55 -3.71 4.66
C GLY A 20 -1.17 -4.00 5.23
N ILE A 21 -0.44 -4.96 4.66
CA ILE A 21 0.92 -5.35 5.02
C ILE A 21 1.94 -4.64 4.12
N GLY A 22 3.17 -4.49 4.63
CA GLY A 22 4.28 -3.90 3.89
C GLY A 22 4.66 -4.72 2.65
N ARG A 23 5.25 -4.08 1.64
CA ARG A 23 5.56 -4.75 0.37
C ARG A 23 6.57 -5.89 0.50
N LEU A 24 7.63 -5.67 1.28
CA LEU A 24 8.68 -6.67 1.53
C LEU A 24 8.10 -7.85 2.32
N GLU A 25 7.44 -7.55 3.44
CA GLU A 25 6.73 -8.53 4.28
C GLU A 25 5.70 -9.35 3.47
N SER A 26 4.98 -8.72 2.54
CA SER A 26 4.06 -9.41 1.63
C SER A 26 4.80 -10.36 0.69
N LEU A 27 5.97 -9.99 0.17
CA LEU A 27 6.77 -10.85 -0.71
C LEU A 27 7.39 -12.01 0.08
N GLU A 28 7.90 -11.75 1.28
CA GLU A 28 8.44 -12.77 2.19
C GLU A 28 7.37 -13.81 2.52
N ARG A 29 6.15 -13.38 2.89
CA ARG A 29 5.03 -14.31 3.12
C ARG A 29 4.67 -15.13 1.89
N ILE A 30 4.73 -14.56 0.68
CA ILE A 30 4.51 -15.31 -0.56
C ILE A 30 5.60 -16.36 -0.76
N LEU A 31 6.87 -16.03 -0.51
CA LEU A 31 7.99 -16.97 -0.64
C LEU A 31 7.90 -18.10 0.39
N GLU A 32 7.54 -17.79 1.63
CA GLU A 32 7.28 -18.77 2.68
C GLU A 32 6.13 -19.71 2.30
N PHE A 33 4.99 -19.15 1.85
CA PHE A 33 3.83 -19.93 1.44
C PHE A 33 4.12 -20.87 0.26
N THR A 34 4.98 -20.45 -0.65
CA THR A 34 5.35 -21.24 -1.84
C THR A 34 6.54 -22.18 -1.59
N GLY A 35 7.16 -22.14 -0.41
CA GLY A 35 8.37 -22.92 -0.10
C GLY A 35 9.58 -22.51 -0.95
N MET A 36 9.64 -21.24 -1.38
CA MET A 36 10.69 -20.71 -2.25
C MET A 36 11.67 -19.79 -1.53
N THR A 37 11.58 -19.66 -0.20
CA THR A 37 12.46 -18.78 0.60
C THR A 37 13.95 -19.03 0.34
N ASP A 38 14.37 -20.29 0.20
CA ASP A 38 15.79 -20.65 -0.04
C ASP A 38 16.22 -20.49 -1.50
N LYS A 39 15.32 -20.14 -2.42
CA LYS A 39 15.62 -20.01 -3.85
C LYS A 39 16.12 -18.61 -4.24
N PHE A 40 15.99 -17.64 -3.33
CA PHE A 40 16.32 -16.25 -3.61
C PHE A 40 17.18 -15.69 -2.48
N THR A 41 18.23 -14.99 -2.85
CA THR A 41 19.01 -14.17 -1.94
C THR A 41 18.21 -12.94 -1.50
N GLU A 42 18.57 -12.35 -0.37
CA GLU A 42 17.98 -11.09 0.11
C GLU A 42 18.06 -9.98 -0.97
N THR A 43 19.15 -9.91 -1.72
CA THR A 43 19.33 -8.97 -2.82
C THR A 43 18.32 -9.20 -3.94
N GLU A 44 18.06 -10.45 -4.31
CA GLU A 44 17.06 -10.81 -5.33
C GLU A 44 15.64 -10.54 -4.87
N VAL A 45 15.33 -10.84 -3.59
CA VAL A 45 14.03 -10.51 -2.99
C VAL A 45 13.79 -9.00 -3.01
N ASN A 46 14.79 -8.20 -2.63
CA ASN A 46 14.71 -6.75 -2.70
C ASN A 46 14.54 -6.24 -4.14
N ALA A 47 15.26 -6.82 -5.12
CA ALA A 47 15.12 -6.47 -6.52
C ALA A 47 13.69 -6.75 -7.04
N MET A 48 13.13 -7.92 -6.71
CA MET A 48 11.75 -8.27 -7.05
C MET A 48 10.73 -7.32 -6.41
N ALA A 49 10.93 -6.96 -5.14
CA ALA A 49 10.07 -6.01 -4.44
C ALA A 49 10.10 -4.61 -5.07
N ASN A 50 11.28 -4.18 -5.55
CA ASN A 50 11.46 -2.89 -6.23
C ASN A 50 10.81 -2.88 -7.61
N GLU A 51 11.04 -3.90 -8.43
CA GLU A 51 10.42 -4.01 -9.75
C GLU A 51 8.89 -4.03 -9.65
N LYS A 52 8.34 -4.76 -8.66
CA LYS A 52 6.91 -4.73 -8.36
C LYS A 52 6.43 -3.33 -8.01
N ASN A 53 7.21 -2.58 -7.22
CA ASN A 53 6.89 -1.20 -6.91
C ASN A 53 6.87 -0.32 -8.15
N ASP A 54 7.85 -0.46 -9.04
CA ASP A 54 7.94 0.38 -10.23
C ASP A 54 6.72 0.22 -11.12
N HIS A 55 6.28 -1.02 -11.35
CA HIS A 55 5.03 -1.28 -12.06
C HIS A 55 3.81 -0.75 -11.29
N TYR A 56 3.75 -0.96 -9.97
CA TYR A 56 2.66 -0.42 -9.17
C TYR A 56 2.58 1.11 -9.30
N VAL A 57 3.72 1.81 -9.21
CA VAL A 57 3.84 3.26 -9.40
C VAL A 57 3.36 3.68 -10.80
N GLN A 58 3.70 2.93 -11.85
CA GLN A 58 3.19 3.18 -13.22
C GLN A 58 1.67 3.00 -13.34
N VAL A 59 1.06 2.13 -12.54
CA VAL A 59 -0.40 1.97 -12.51
C VAL A 59 -1.03 3.14 -11.76
N ILE A 60 -0.56 3.45 -10.54
CA ILE A 60 -1.14 4.51 -9.72
C ILE A 60 -0.82 5.93 -10.23
N SER A 61 0.15 6.08 -11.12
CA SER A 61 0.44 7.37 -11.79
C SER A 61 -0.66 7.81 -12.74
N LYS A 62 -1.53 6.88 -13.16
CA LYS A 62 -2.68 7.14 -14.03
C LYS A 62 -3.93 7.54 -13.25
N LEU A 63 -3.90 7.49 -11.92
CA LEU A 63 -5.03 7.88 -11.09
C LEU A 63 -5.35 9.36 -11.27
N THR A 64 -6.63 9.66 -11.30
CA THR A 64 -7.22 10.98 -11.47
C THR A 64 -8.28 11.22 -10.40
N GLN A 65 -8.84 12.43 -10.36
CA GLN A 65 -9.94 12.74 -9.42
C GLN A 65 -11.17 11.86 -9.64
N ASP A 66 -11.37 11.31 -10.85
CA ASP A 66 -12.48 10.41 -11.17
C ASP A 66 -12.32 9.02 -10.51
N ASP A 67 -11.11 8.68 -10.06
CA ASP A 67 -10.82 7.45 -9.32
C ASP A 67 -11.07 7.57 -7.81
N ILE A 68 -11.49 8.75 -7.33
CA ILE A 68 -11.91 8.93 -5.94
C ILE A 68 -13.21 8.15 -5.74
N LEU A 69 -13.22 7.28 -4.71
CA LEU A 69 -14.41 6.51 -4.40
C LEU A 69 -15.63 7.41 -4.14
N PRO A 70 -16.84 6.99 -4.56
CA PRO A 70 -18.05 7.75 -4.31
C PRO A 70 -18.19 8.19 -2.85
N VAL A 71 -18.76 9.38 -2.63
CA VAL A 71 -18.99 9.99 -1.31
C VAL A 71 -17.74 10.50 -0.58
N ILE A 72 -16.52 10.03 -0.90
CA ILE A 72 -15.31 10.44 -0.17
C ILE A 72 -15.05 11.94 -0.25
N SER A 73 -15.17 12.56 -1.43
CA SER A 73 -14.98 14.01 -1.58
C SER A 73 -15.97 14.82 -0.74
N GLN A 74 -17.24 14.38 -0.68
CA GLN A 74 -18.27 15.02 0.14
C GLN A 74 -17.96 14.85 1.63
N LEU A 75 -17.63 13.63 2.07
CA LEU A 75 -17.28 13.34 3.45
C LEU A 75 -16.10 14.19 3.92
N LEU A 76 -15.02 14.27 3.14
CA LEU A 76 -13.86 15.09 3.48
C LEU A 76 -14.22 16.57 3.58
N THR A 77 -15.11 17.05 2.70
CA THR A 77 -15.60 18.43 2.72
C THR A 77 -16.41 18.71 3.98
N ASP A 78 -17.34 17.83 4.33
CA ASP A 78 -18.17 17.95 5.53
C ASP A 78 -17.33 17.92 6.81
N LEU A 79 -16.35 17.03 6.89
CA LEU A 79 -15.44 16.95 8.03
C LEU A 79 -14.62 18.23 8.21
N LYS A 80 -14.11 18.82 7.11
CA LYS A 80 -13.39 20.11 7.17
C LYS A 80 -14.31 21.26 7.57
N ALA A 81 -15.56 21.26 7.12
CA ALA A 81 -16.55 22.27 7.52
C ALA A 81 -16.87 22.23 9.03
N HIS A 82 -16.69 21.06 9.67
CA HIS A 82 -16.84 20.87 11.11
C HIS A 82 -15.49 20.92 11.86
N GLU A 83 -14.44 21.44 11.23
CA GLU A 83 -13.10 21.60 11.81
C GLU A 83 -12.47 20.28 12.32
N VAL A 84 -12.88 19.14 11.76
CA VAL A 84 -12.33 17.82 12.10
C VAL A 84 -10.98 17.64 11.42
N LYS A 85 -9.99 17.20 12.20
CA LYS A 85 -8.64 16.89 11.70
C LYS A 85 -8.64 15.60 10.88
N LEU A 86 -7.98 15.63 9.73
CA LEU A 86 -7.92 14.54 8.78
C LEU A 86 -6.50 14.00 8.69
N VAL A 87 -6.32 12.70 8.96
CA VAL A 87 -5.01 12.03 8.91
C VAL A 87 -5.09 10.75 8.09
N VAL A 88 -4.07 10.47 7.27
CA VAL A 88 -3.93 9.20 6.55
C VAL A 88 -2.96 8.27 7.27
N ALA A 89 -3.48 7.14 7.76
CA ALA A 89 -2.75 6.04 8.40
C ALA A 89 -2.63 4.83 7.45
N SER A 90 -1.69 4.91 6.49
CA SER A 90 -1.49 3.91 5.44
C SER A 90 -0.14 3.22 5.55
N ALA A 91 -0.11 1.88 5.45
CA ALA A 91 1.12 1.09 5.40
C ALA A 91 1.91 1.31 4.08
N SER A 92 1.32 1.98 3.09
CA SER A 92 1.94 2.23 1.79
C SER A 92 2.78 3.50 1.82
N LYS A 93 4.07 3.37 1.49
CA LYS A 93 4.98 4.51 1.23
C LYS A 93 4.51 5.40 0.07
N ASN A 94 3.59 4.90 -0.78
CA ASN A 94 3.09 5.62 -1.95
C ASN A 94 1.84 6.46 -1.66
N ALA A 95 1.31 6.46 -0.43
CA ALA A 95 0.12 7.23 -0.07
C ALA A 95 0.24 8.74 -0.41
N PRO A 96 1.37 9.43 -0.12
CA PRO A 96 1.57 10.81 -0.55
C PRO A 96 1.44 11.02 -2.07
N PHE A 97 1.97 10.09 -2.88
CA PHE A 97 1.91 10.18 -4.34
C PHE A 97 0.48 10.01 -4.86
N ILE A 98 -0.24 9.02 -4.34
CA ILE A 98 -1.65 8.76 -4.69
C ILE A 98 -2.49 10.00 -4.37
N LEU A 99 -2.36 10.54 -3.15
CA LEU A 99 -3.14 11.72 -2.74
C LEU A 99 -2.85 12.96 -3.60
N LYS A 100 -1.62 13.12 -4.11
CA LYS A 100 -1.29 14.20 -5.04
C LYS A 100 -2.00 14.03 -6.38
N ASN A 101 -1.98 12.83 -6.95
CA ASN A 101 -2.67 12.54 -8.22
C ASN A 101 -4.19 12.71 -8.11
N LEU A 102 -4.76 12.31 -6.98
CA LEU A 102 -6.19 12.50 -6.67
C LEU A 102 -6.54 13.95 -6.29
N GLY A 103 -5.58 14.88 -6.18
CA GLY A 103 -5.85 16.24 -5.74
C GLY A 103 -6.26 16.38 -4.26
N LEU A 104 -6.05 15.35 -3.45
CA LEU A 104 -6.46 15.29 -2.04
C LEU A 104 -5.30 15.55 -1.05
N PHE A 105 -4.05 15.71 -1.52
CA PHE A 105 -2.89 15.83 -0.64
C PHE A 105 -3.00 16.98 0.38
N ALA A 106 -3.47 18.15 -0.05
CA ALA A 106 -3.67 19.32 0.81
C ALA A 106 -4.96 19.25 1.65
N THR A 107 -5.79 18.23 1.44
CA THR A 107 -7.03 18.03 2.21
C THR A 107 -6.71 17.53 3.62
N PHE A 108 -5.68 16.70 3.76
CA PHE A 108 -5.27 16.07 5.02
C PHE A 108 -4.28 16.93 5.82
N ASP A 109 -4.47 16.99 7.13
CA ASP A 109 -3.60 17.69 8.08
C ASP A 109 -2.29 16.94 8.31
N ALA A 110 -2.31 15.60 8.22
CA ALA A 110 -1.12 14.77 8.33
C ALA A 110 -1.23 13.49 7.49
N ILE A 111 -0.07 12.95 7.10
CA ILE A 111 0.07 11.64 6.47
C ILE A 111 1.17 10.92 7.24
N VAL A 112 0.84 9.77 7.82
CA VAL A 112 1.80 8.99 8.62
C VAL A 112 2.87 8.40 7.70
N ASP A 113 4.14 8.48 8.13
CA ASP A 113 5.26 7.85 7.44
C ASP A 113 5.39 6.39 7.91
N PRO A 114 5.02 5.39 7.08
CA PRO A 114 5.06 3.98 7.50
C PRO A 114 6.49 3.48 7.76
N ALA A 115 7.54 4.17 7.31
CA ALA A 115 8.91 3.79 7.63
C ALA A 115 9.29 4.04 9.09
N LYS A 116 8.50 4.84 9.82
CA LYS A 116 8.71 5.15 11.24
C LYS A 116 7.83 4.31 12.17
N VAL A 117 6.98 3.45 11.60
CA VAL A 117 6.07 2.58 12.35
C VAL A 117 6.80 1.28 12.67
N ALA A 118 6.90 0.94 13.96
CA ALA A 118 7.64 -0.25 14.39
C ALA A 118 6.90 -1.55 14.02
N HIS A 119 5.58 -1.59 14.22
CA HIS A 119 4.77 -2.75 13.91
C HIS A 119 3.64 -2.40 12.94
N GLY A 120 3.61 -3.09 11.80
CA GLY A 120 2.52 -2.96 10.83
C GLY A 120 1.18 -3.47 11.37
N LYS A 121 0.09 -3.18 10.66
CA LYS A 121 -1.24 -3.70 11.00
C LYS A 121 -1.20 -5.25 11.08
N PRO A 122 -1.86 -5.88 12.07
CA PRO A 122 -2.94 -5.34 12.91
C PRO A 122 -2.50 -4.57 14.16
N ALA A 123 -1.20 -4.35 14.37
CA ALA A 123 -0.74 -3.50 15.47
C ALA A 123 -1.28 -2.06 15.31
N PRO A 124 -1.56 -1.36 16.42
CA PRO A 124 -2.19 -0.04 16.39
C PRO A 124 -1.20 1.08 16.04
N ASP A 125 0.11 0.83 16.00
CA ASP A 125 1.20 1.82 15.94
C ASP A 125 1.07 2.91 14.85
N ILE A 126 0.34 2.64 13.78
CA ILE A 126 0.13 3.59 12.66
C ILE A 126 -1.03 4.57 12.89
N PHE A 127 -1.88 4.32 13.89
CA PHE A 127 -3.05 5.12 14.27
C PHE A 127 -2.75 5.98 15.49
#